data_AF-A0A7Y9Z7R3-F1
#
_entry.id   AF-A0A7Y9Z7R3-F1
#
_cell.length_a   1.000
_cell.length_b   1.000
_cell.length_c   1.000
_cell.angle_alpha   90.00
_cell.angle_beta   90.00
_cell.angle_gamma   90.00
#
_symmetry.space_group_name_H-M   'P 1'
#
loop_
_entity.id
_entity.type
_entity.pdbx_description
1 polymer ?
#
loop_
_entity_poly.entity_id
_entity_poly.type
_entity_poly.pdbx_seq_one_letter_code
_entity_poly.pdbx_strand_id
1 'polypeptide(L)'
;MFAGARYGVKSALDRAIAVALLIVMGVPMLLTAVHFKMRDDPRVTGVGRFLRRFSLEELPQLLNVVRGDMSLVGPRPPLPAEVKQWDAHVSRRQLVKPGLTGLWQVSGRSDLSWEESVRLDLYYAEKWSLTGDLAILLRTVVTVLKPSGAY
;
A
#
# COMPACT_ATOMS: atom_id res chain seq x y z
N MET A 1 -6.48 -16.75 -14.71
CA MET A 1 -5.34 -17.56 -14.21
C MET A 1 -4.08 -16.74 -14.43
N PHE A 2 -3.45 -16.26 -13.35
CA PHE A 2 -2.43 -15.20 -13.41
C PHE A 2 -1.06 -15.80 -13.72
N ALA A 3 -0.32 -15.12 -14.60
CA ALA A 3 0.77 -15.68 -15.39
C ALA A 3 2.05 -16.00 -14.57
N GLY A 4 2.16 -17.26 -14.12
CA GLY A 4 3.41 -18.01 -14.01
C GLY A 4 4.56 -17.41 -13.17
N ALA A 5 5.78 -17.86 -13.47
CA ALA A 5 7.03 -17.62 -12.73
C ALA A 5 7.30 -16.17 -12.32
N ARG A 6 6.78 -15.20 -13.09
CA ARG A 6 6.92 -13.75 -12.82
C ARG A 6 6.32 -13.34 -11.48
N TYR A 7 5.19 -13.93 -11.09
CA TYR A 7 4.55 -13.63 -9.81
C TYR A 7 5.26 -14.30 -8.63
N GLY A 8 5.92 -15.45 -8.86
CA GLY A 8 6.76 -16.11 -7.86
C GLY A 8 7.96 -15.25 -7.46
N VAL A 9 8.65 -14.66 -8.45
CA VAL A 9 9.78 -13.73 -8.20
C VAL A 9 9.32 -12.50 -7.41
N LYS A 10 8.19 -11.88 -7.81
CA LYS A 10 7.60 -10.77 -7.06
C LYS A 10 7.33 -11.14 -5.61
N SER A 11 6.60 -12.22 -5.38
CA SER A 11 6.21 -12.61 -4.02
C SER A 11 7.41 -12.95 -3.13
N ALA A 12 8.49 -13.50 -3.70
CA ALA A 12 9.72 -13.75 -2.95
C ALA A 12 10.45 -12.44 -2.59
N LEU A 13 10.55 -11.52 -3.54
CA LEU A 13 11.19 -10.22 -3.33
C LEU A 13 10.44 -9.38 -2.30
N ASP A 14 9.10 -9.31 -2.40
CA ASP A 14 8.26 -8.58 -1.46
C ASP A 14 8.43 -9.09 -0.03
N ARG A 15 8.51 -10.42 0.15
CA ARG A 15 8.74 -11.05 1.46
C ARG A 15 10.14 -10.77 1.99
N ALA A 16 11.16 -10.87 1.15
CA ALA A 16 12.54 -10.62 1.55
C ALA A 16 12.73 -9.16 2.01
N ILE A 17 12.19 -8.21 1.25
CA ILE A 17 12.24 -6.79 1.61
C ILE A 17 11.42 -6.53 2.87
N ALA A 18 10.22 -7.13 3.02
CA ALA A 18 9.41 -6.95 4.23
C ALA A 18 10.10 -7.49 5.49
N VAL A 19 10.81 -8.62 5.40
CA VAL A 19 11.64 -9.14 6.50
C VAL A 19 12.78 -8.17 6.82
N ALA A 20 13.47 -7.64 5.80
CA ALA A 20 14.51 -6.63 6.01
C ALA A 20 13.95 -5.37 6.69
N LEU A 21 12.78 -4.89 6.28
CA LEU A 21 12.09 -3.77 6.91
C LEU A 21 11.72 -4.07 8.36
N LEU A 22 11.19 -5.25 8.68
CA LEU A 22 10.88 -5.63 10.07
C LEU A 22 12.12 -5.67 10.97
N ILE A 23 13.27 -6.12 10.44
CA ILE A 23 14.55 -6.14 11.17
C ILE A 23 15.06 -4.70 11.39
N VAL A 24 14.94 -3.85 10.37
CA VAL A 24 15.41 -2.44 10.41
C VAL A 24 14.47 -1.53 11.19
N MET A 25 13.18 -1.85 11.32
CA MET A 25 12.19 -1.09 12.10
C MET A 25 12.43 -1.07 13.62
N GLY A 26 13.55 -1.64 14.11
CA GLY A 26 14.19 -1.26 15.37
C GLY A 26 14.79 0.16 15.38
N VAL A 27 14.69 0.90 14.27
CA VAL A 27 15.04 2.32 14.12
C VAL A 27 13.80 3.08 13.62
N PRO A 28 13.40 4.20 14.26
CA PRO A 28 12.14 4.86 13.96
C PRO A 28 12.25 5.71 12.69
N MET A 29 12.21 5.09 11.50
CA MET A 29 12.01 5.81 10.25
C MET A 29 11.71 4.83 9.10
N LEU A 30 10.54 4.95 8.46
CA LEU A 30 10.31 4.78 7.00
C LEU A 30 8.84 4.51 6.60
N LEU A 31 7.95 4.19 7.54
CA LEU A 31 6.56 3.87 7.22
C LEU A 31 5.59 4.87 7.87
N THR A 32 5.65 6.13 7.49
CA THR A 32 4.47 6.99 7.65
C THR A 32 3.48 6.59 6.58
N ALA A 33 2.66 5.58 6.88
CA ALA A 33 1.57 5.25 5.98
C ALA A 33 0.62 6.42 5.82
N VAL A 34 0.32 6.63 4.55
CA VAL A 34 -0.55 7.64 3.99
C VAL A 34 -1.98 7.10 4.06
N HIS A 35 -2.43 6.77 5.27
CA HIS A 35 -3.85 6.70 5.58
C HIS A 35 -4.26 8.08 6.10
N PHE A 36 -5.46 8.54 5.77
CA PHE A 36 -5.98 9.86 6.17
C PHE A 36 -5.75 10.09 7.68
N LYS A 37 -4.79 10.96 8.02
CA LYS A 37 -4.45 11.32 9.40
C LYS A 37 -5.05 12.69 9.67
N MET A 38 -6.22 12.72 10.30
CA MET A 38 -6.72 13.97 10.88
C MET A 38 -5.76 14.37 12.02
N ARG A 39 -5.18 15.59 11.94
CA ARG A 39 -4.17 16.11 12.89
C ARG A 39 -4.63 16.00 14.35
N ASP A 40 -5.89 16.36 14.62
CA ASP A 40 -6.53 16.27 15.93
C ASP A 40 -7.81 15.45 15.82
N ASP A 41 -7.66 14.14 15.63
CA ASP A 41 -8.80 13.23 15.77
C ASP A 41 -9.11 13.03 17.27
N PRO A 42 -10.25 13.51 17.78
CA PRO A 42 -10.61 13.37 19.20
C PRO A 42 -10.80 11.90 19.64
N ARG A 43 -10.82 10.96 18.69
CA ARG A 43 -10.90 9.51 18.94
C ARG A 43 -9.52 8.89 19.21
N VAL A 44 -8.43 9.63 19.02
CA VAL A 44 -7.06 9.14 19.25
C VAL A 44 -6.72 9.25 20.73
N THR A 45 -6.61 8.09 21.37
CA THR A 45 -6.18 7.97 22.77
C THR A 45 -4.67 8.24 22.93
N GLY A 46 -4.19 8.40 24.17
CA GLY A 46 -2.75 8.52 24.45
C GLY A 46 -1.92 7.35 23.87
N VAL A 47 -2.48 6.14 23.89
CA VAL A 47 -1.91 4.95 23.25
C VAL A 47 -1.91 5.09 21.72
N GLY A 48 -3.02 5.54 21.13
CA GLY A 48 -3.10 5.79 19.68
C GLY A 48 -2.09 6.82 19.19
N ARG A 49 -1.79 7.85 20.00
CA ARG A 49 -0.76 8.86 19.70
C ARG A 49 0.65 8.25 19.74
N PHE A 50 0.93 7.36 20.68
CA PHE A 50 2.17 6.59 20.72
C PHE A 50 2.30 5.70 19.48
N LEU A 51 1.28 4.91 19.14
CA LEU A 51 1.28 4.04 17.95
C LEU A 51 1.53 4.83 16.65
N ARG A 52 0.88 6.00 16.49
CA ARG A 52 1.11 6.92 15.37
C ARG A 52 2.52 7.50 15.33
N ARG A 53 3.08 7.86 16.49
CA ARG A 53 4.44 8.42 16.61
C ARG A 53 5.52 7.43 16.18
N PHE A 54 5.31 6.14 16.46
CA PHE A 54 6.25 5.08 16.14
C PHE A 54 5.86 4.28 14.89
N SER A 55 4.86 4.73 14.11
CA SER A 55 4.37 4.04 12.90
C SER A 55 4.01 2.56 13.11
N LEU A 56 3.64 2.19 14.35
CA LEU A 56 3.36 0.79 14.72
C LEU A 56 2.05 0.28 14.13
N GLU A 57 1.21 1.18 13.62
CA GLU A 57 -0.04 0.90 12.92
C GLU A 57 0.14 0.14 11.59
N GLU A 58 1.34 0.17 11.02
CA GLU A 58 1.66 -0.48 9.73
C GLU A 58 2.32 -1.85 9.88
N LEU A 59 2.79 -2.19 11.09
CA LEU A 59 3.38 -3.50 11.37
C LEU A 59 2.45 -4.67 11.02
N PRO A 60 1.13 -4.64 11.31
CA PRO A 60 0.23 -5.71 10.91
C PRO A 60 0.20 -5.93 9.39
N GLN A 61 0.23 -4.86 8.60
CA GLN A 61 0.24 -4.95 7.14
C GLN A 61 1.58 -5.48 6.63
N LEU A 62 2.70 -5.05 7.22
CA LEU A 62 4.02 -5.57 6.86
C LEU A 62 4.15 -7.07 7.18
N LEU A 63 3.58 -7.53 8.29
CA LEU A 63 3.47 -8.96 8.61
C LEU A 63 2.64 -9.73 7.58
N ASN A 64 1.56 -9.13 7.05
CA ASN A 64 0.77 -9.74 5.97
C ASN A 64 1.60 -9.87 4.68
N VAL A 65 2.53 -8.94 4.40
CA VAL A 65 3.46 -9.09 3.27
C VAL A 65 4.42 -10.27 3.51
N VAL A 66 4.96 -10.41 4.72
CA VAL A 66 5.84 -11.55 5.08
C VAL A 66 5.12 -12.90 4.99
N ARG A 67 3.86 -12.96 5.42
CA ARG A 67 2.98 -14.13 5.29
C ARG A 67 2.60 -14.44 3.85
N GLY A 68 2.68 -13.43 2.98
CA GLY A 68 2.33 -13.54 1.57
C GLY A 68 0.86 -13.25 1.27
N ASP A 69 0.11 -12.73 2.23
CA ASP A 69 -1.29 -12.29 2.06
C ASP A 69 -1.36 -10.93 1.33
N MET A 70 -0.31 -10.11 1.48
CA MET A 70 -0.14 -8.82 0.83
C MET A 70 1.17 -8.74 0.03
N SER A 71 1.30 -7.67 -0.74
CA SER A 71 2.49 -7.29 -1.50
C SER A 71 2.98 -5.91 -1.04
N LEU A 72 4.24 -5.56 -1.27
CA LEU A 72 4.71 -4.20 -1.00
C LEU A 72 4.06 -3.19 -1.94
N VAL A 73 3.97 -3.52 -3.23
CA VAL A 73 3.29 -2.71 -4.25
C VAL A 73 2.09 -3.49 -4.80
N GLY A 74 0.93 -2.85 -4.86
CA GLY A 74 -0.29 -3.49 -5.33
C GLY A 74 -1.49 -2.54 -5.36
N PRO A 75 -2.64 -3.01 -5.88
CA PRO A 75 -3.90 -2.28 -5.80
C PRO A 75 -4.32 -2.06 -4.35
N ARG A 76 -5.16 -1.05 -4.11
CA ARG A 76 -5.69 -0.77 -2.77
C ARG A 76 -6.47 -1.98 -2.21
N PRO A 77 -6.31 -2.33 -0.92
CA PRO A 77 -7.22 -3.27 -0.26
C PRO A 77 -8.67 -2.78 -0.40
N PRO A 78 -9.59 -3.62 -0.86
CA PRO A 78 -10.98 -3.20 -1.05
C PRO A 78 -11.69 -3.00 0.28
N LEU A 79 -12.50 -1.94 0.39
CA LEU A 79 -13.38 -1.78 1.55
C LEU A 79 -14.56 -2.77 1.44
N PRO A 80 -14.99 -3.41 2.54
CA PRO A 80 -16.12 -4.36 2.51
C PRO A 80 -17.41 -3.77 1.93
N ALA A 81 -17.64 -2.47 2.12
CA ALA A 81 -18.78 -1.75 1.54
C ALA A 81 -18.68 -1.61 0.02
N GLU A 82 -17.47 -1.42 -0.52
CA GLU A 82 -17.23 -1.34 -1.96
C GLU A 82 -17.44 -2.69 -2.63
N VAL A 83 -16.95 -3.78 -2.01
CA VAL A 83 -17.08 -5.15 -2.54
C VAL A 83 -18.54 -5.49 -2.86
N LYS A 84 -19.48 -4.96 -2.08
CA LYS A 84 -20.93 -5.20 -2.25
C LYS A 84 -21.55 -4.46 -3.44
N GLN A 85 -20.88 -3.43 -3.96
CA GLN A 85 -21.39 -2.55 -5.02
C GLN A 85 -20.69 -2.77 -6.37
N TRP A 86 -19.82 -3.78 -6.50
CA TRP A 86 -18.99 -3.94 -7.69
C TRP A 86 -19.72 -4.57 -8.88
N ASP A 87 -19.57 -3.91 -10.02
CA ASP A 87 -19.68 -4.54 -11.33
C ASP A 87 -18.54 -5.53 -11.57
N ALA A 88 -18.82 -6.56 -12.39
CA ALA A 88 -17.88 -7.65 -12.71
C ALA A 88 -16.50 -7.18 -13.22
N HIS A 89 -16.41 -5.98 -13.80
CA HIS A 89 -15.17 -5.37 -14.27
C HIS A 89 -14.17 -5.01 -13.14
N VAL A 90 -14.66 -4.71 -11.93
CA VAL A 90 -13.81 -4.34 -10.79
C VAL A 90 -13.14 -5.57 -10.17
N SER A 91 -13.76 -6.74 -10.28
CA SER A 91 -13.23 -8.02 -9.79
C SER A 91 -11.87 -8.38 -10.41
N ARG A 92 -11.53 -7.84 -11.59
CA ARG A 92 -10.21 -8.05 -12.21
C ARG A 92 -9.05 -7.49 -11.36
N ARG A 93 -9.30 -6.55 -10.45
CA ARG A 93 -8.29 -6.05 -9.50
C ARG A 93 -7.92 -7.06 -8.42
N GLN A 94 -8.81 -8.01 -8.09
CA GLN A 94 -8.56 -9.05 -7.08
C GLN A 94 -7.56 -10.11 -7.56
N LEU A 95 -7.16 -10.03 -8.81
CA LEU A 95 -6.27 -10.99 -9.43
C LEU A 95 -4.79 -10.74 -9.07
N VAL A 96 -4.52 -9.63 -8.39
CA VAL A 96 -3.23 -9.20 -7.86
C VAL A 96 -3.38 -9.05 -6.35
N LYS A 97 -2.35 -9.45 -5.58
CA LYS A 97 -2.33 -9.24 -4.13
C LYS A 97 -2.44 -7.75 -3.81
N PRO A 98 -3.22 -7.37 -2.79
CA PRO A 98 -3.28 -5.98 -2.35
C PRO A 98 -1.90 -5.50 -1.88
N GLY A 99 -1.63 -4.20 -2.12
CA GLY A 99 -0.35 -3.56 -1.83
C GLY A 99 -0.35 -2.76 -0.53
N LEU A 100 0.82 -2.70 0.13
CA LEU A 100 1.10 -1.69 1.17
C LEU A 100 1.14 -0.28 0.56
N THR A 101 1.76 -0.14 -0.61
CA THR A 101 1.68 1.03 -1.49
C THR A 101 1.13 0.69 -2.87
N GLY A 102 0.72 1.70 -3.64
CA GLY A 102 0.12 1.51 -4.95
C GLY A 102 0.21 2.75 -5.84
N LEU A 103 -0.06 2.55 -7.12
CA LEU A 103 0.04 3.61 -8.14
C LEU A 103 -0.86 4.81 -7.81
N TRP A 104 -2.04 4.58 -7.23
CA TRP A 104 -2.95 5.63 -6.80
C TRP A 104 -2.38 6.49 -5.65
N GLN A 105 -1.65 5.88 -4.71
CA GLN A 105 -1.03 6.59 -3.57
C GLN A 105 0.07 7.56 -4.01
N VAL A 106 0.76 7.27 -5.10
CA VAL A 106 1.85 8.14 -5.60
C VAL A 106 1.39 9.13 -6.66
N SER A 107 0.16 8.99 -7.19
CA SER A 107 -0.34 9.77 -8.34
C SER A 107 -1.37 10.85 -8.00
N GLY A 108 -1.92 10.87 -6.78
CA GLY A 108 -2.88 11.91 -6.37
C GLY A 108 -3.53 11.66 -5.00
N ARG A 109 -3.45 10.43 -4.46
CA ARG A 109 -3.94 10.09 -3.12
C ARG A 109 -5.44 10.41 -2.95
N SER A 110 -5.79 11.25 -1.98
CA SER A 110 -7.15 11.68 -1.65
C SER A 110 -7.74 12.67 -2.65
N ASP A 111 -6.91 13.25 -3.53
CA ASP A 111 -7.37 14.22 -4.52
C ASP A 111 -7.93 13.53 -5.79
N LEU A 112 -7.84 12.20 -5.85
CA LEU A 112 -8.39 11.40 -6.94
C LEU A 112 -9.87 11.09 -6.68
N SER A 113 -10.69 11.19 -7.73
CA SER A 113 -12.03 10.61 -7.73
C SER A 113 -11.96 9.08 -7.59
N TRP A 114 -13.08 8.47 -7.19
CA TRP A 114 -13.17 7.03 -7.04
C TRP A 114 -12.84 6.32 -8.36
N GLU A 115 -13.40 6.78 -9.47
CA GLU A 115 -13.18 6.25 -10.82
C GLU A 115 -11.72 6.32 -11.24
N GLU A 116 -11.03 7.43 -10.92
CA GLU A 116 -9.59 7.58 -11.20
C GLU A 116 -8.75 6.60 -10.39
N SER A 117 -9.08 6.42 -9.10
CA SER A 117 -8.39 5.45 -8.24
C SER A 117 -8.53 4.02 -8.77
N VAL A 118 -9.75 3.64 -9.19
CA VAL A 118 -10.03 2.32 -9.78
C VAL A 118 -9.29 2.15 -11.10
N ARG A 119 -9.23 3.18 -11.94
CA ARG A 119 -8.49 3.15 -13.22
C ARG A 119 -7.00 2.90 -13.00
N LEU A 120 -6.39 3.53 -12.00
CA LEU A 120 -4.99 3.32 -11.67
C LEU A 120 -4.73 1.90 -11.13
N ASP A 121 -5.62 1.37 -10.31
CA ASP A 121 -5.55 0.00 -9.81
C ASP A 121 -5.67 -1.03 -10.94
N LEU A 122 -6.61 -0.85 -11.87
CA LEU A 122 -6.76 -1.70 -13.06
C LEU A 122 -5.54 -1.60 -13.97
N TYR A 123 -5.03 -0.40 -14.21
CA TYR A 123 -3.82 -0.17 -15.00
C TYR A 123 -2.63 -0.92 -14.42
N TYR A 124 -2.44 -0.85 -13.10
CA TYR A 124 -1.38 -1.57 -12.41
C TYR A 124 -1.56 -3.09 -12.56
N ALA A 125 -2.78 -3.59 -12.37
CA ALA A 125 -3.08 -5.02 -12.49
C ALA A 125 -2.80 -5.57 -13.89
N GLU A 126 -3.11 -4.79 -14.94
CA GLU A 126 -2.94 -5.21 -16.33
C GLU A 126 -1.49 -5.07 -16.83
N LYS A 127 -0.77 -4.02 -16.41
CA LYS A 127 0.57 -3.67 -16.91
C LYS A 127 1.68 -3.87 -15.89
N TRP A 128 1.47 -4.79 -14.96
CA TRP A 128 2.45 -5.05 -13.90
C TRP A 128 3.83 -5.38 -14.48
N SER A 129 4.87 -4.75 -13.89
CA SER A 129 6.27 -5.03 -14.17
C SER A 129 7.13 -4.74 -12.94
N LEU A 130 8.27 -5.42 -12.81
CA LEU A 130 9.21 -5.22 -11.70
C LEU A 130 9.78 -3.78 -11.68
N THR A 131 10.07 -3.22 -12.84
CA THR A 131 10.53 -1.83 -12.98
C THR A 131 9.43 -0.83 -12.58
N GLY A 132 8.16 -1.16 -12.86
CA GLY A 132 7.00 -0.40 -12.37
C GLY A 132 6.91 -0.39 -10.85
N ASP A 133 7.08 -1.55 -10.20
CA ASP A 133 7.10 -1.65 -8.73
C ASP A 133 8.25 -0.80 -8.14
N LEU A 134 9.46 -0.87 -8.72
CA LEU A 134 10.58 -0.05 -8.28
C LEU A 134 10.28 1.45 -8.41
N ALA A 135 9.69 1.88 -9.53
CA ALA A 135 9.31 3.28 -9.73
C ALA A 135 8.27 3.75 -8.70
N ILE A 136 7.30 2.90 -8.35
CA ILE A 136 6.29 3.21 -7.32
C ILE A 136 6.93 3.28 -5.93
N LEU A 137 7.84 2.36 -5.59
CA LEU A 137 8.57 2.38 -4.32
C LEU A 137 9.43 3.64 -4.18
N LEU A 138 10.19 4.01 -5.23
CA LEU A 138 11.00 5.24 -5.23
C LEU A 138 10.13 6.49 -5.08
N ARG A 139 9.00 6.55 -5.81
CA ARG A 139 8.03 7.65 -5.64
C ARG A 139 7.46 7.67 -4.22
N THR A 140 7.16 6.52 -3.64
CA THR A 140 6.68 6.41 -2.25
C THR A 140 7.70 6.98 -1.27
N VAL A 141 8.99 6.64 -1.41
CA VAL A 141 10.07 7.22 -0.58
C VAL A 141 10.14 8.73 -0.74
N VAL A 142 10.16 9.24 -1.98
CA VAL A 142 10.17 10.70 -2.24
C VAL A 142 8.95 11.38 -1.62
N THR A 143 7.79 10.76 -1.72
CA THR A 143 6.51 11.24 -1.23
C THR A 143 6.39 11.21 0.31
N VAL A 144 7.12 10.30 0.97
CA VAL A 144 7.26 10.25 2.44
C VAL A 144 8.31 11.25 2.95
N LEU A 145 9.40 11.44 2.20
CA LEU A 145 10.49 12.34 2.57
C LEU A 145 10.20 13.81 2.25
N LYS A 146 9.39 14.09 1.22
CA LYS A 146 8.91 15.44 0.95
C LYS A 146 7.85 15.79 2.00
N PRO A 147 8.03 16.89 2.75
CA PRO A 147 6.97 17.46 3.58
C PRO A 147 5.92 18.12 2.67
N SER A 148 5.26 17.35 1.81
CA SER A 148 4.15 17.85 0.99
C SER A 148 2.90 17.83 1.86
N GLY A 149 2.60 18.99 2.46
CA GLY A 149 1.26 19.41 2.88
C GLY A 149 0.38 18.31 3.46
N ALA A 150 0.79 17.73 4.59
CA ALA A 150 -0.14 16.98 5.42
C ALA A 150 -0.98 17.98 6.21
N TYR A 151 -2.25 18.11 5.83
CA TYR A 151 -3.30 18.41 6.81
C TYR A 151 -3.30 17.37 7.92
#